data_AF-A0A953LL50-F1
#
_entry.id   AF-A0A953LL50-F1
#
_cell.length_a   1.000
_cell.length_b   1.000
_cell.length_c   1.000
_cell.angle_alpha   90.00
_cell.angle_beta   90.00
_cell.angle_gamma   90.00
#
_symmetry.space_group_name_H-M   'P 1'
#
loop_
_entity.id
_entity.type
_entity.pdbx_description
1 polymer ?
#
loop_
_entity_poly.entity_id
_entity_poly.type
_entity_poly.pdbx_seq_one_letter_code
_entity_poly.pdbx_strand_id
1 'polypeptide(L)'
;MLIKRPDDIAPSEITPRELFERRREFIKAAGATALLGAALFAGLPRRAWASGKFTDLQKSPYSVLETPNSLRDITTYNNFVEFGFDGKSQPAERAGAMKTRPWT
;
A
#
# COMPACT_ATOMS: atom_id res chain seq x y z
N MET A 1 21.27 -13.30 41.28
CA MET A 1 20.08 -13.04 40.44
C MET A 1 20.11 -14.02 39.28
N LEU A 2 19.25 -15.05 39.31
CA LEU A 2 19.21 -16.09 38.28
C LEU A 2 18.27 -15.62 37.17
N ILE A 3 18.81 -15.24 36.01
CA ILE A 3 17.99 -14.91 34.83
C ILE A 3 17.51 -16.24 34.24
N LYS A 4 16.25 -16.61 34.49
CA LYS A 4 15.61 -17.73 33.80
C LYS A 4 15.35 -17.35 32.35
N ARG A 5 15.60 -18.27 31.41
CA ARG A 5 15.15 -18.12 30.03
C ARG A 5 13.62 -18.30 30.03
N PRO A 6 12.85 -17.50 29.27
CA PRO A 6 11.42 -17.73 29.15
C PRO A 6 11.21 -19.14 28.59
N ASP A 7 10.28 -19.88 29.19
CA ASP A 7 9.93 -21.23 28.77
C ASP A 7 9.50 -21.23 27.29
N ASP A 8 9.86 -22.31 26.60
CA ASP A 8 9.50 -22.55 25.21
C ASP A 8 7.98 -22.40 25.01
N ILE A 9 7.59 -21.67 23.96
CA ILE A 9 6.21 -21.31 23.59
C ILE A 9 5.27 -22.49 23.86
N ALA A 10 4.20 -22.26 24.63
CA ALA A 10 3.28 -23.32 24.98
C ALA A 10 2.53 -23.81 23.72
N PRO A 11 2.24 -25.11 23.56
CA PRO A 11 1.53 -25.62 22.39
C PRO A 11 0.17 -24.96 22.14
N SER A 12 -0.49 -24.46 23.18
CA SER A 12 -1.73 -23.69 23.11
C SER A 12 -1.58 -22.29 22.50
N GLU A 13 -0.37 -21.73 22.52
CA GLU A 13 -0.01 -20.45 21.89
C GLU A 13 0.36 -20.64 20.42
N ILE A 14 0.66 -21.87 20.00
CA ILE A 14 0.91 -22.24 18.62
C ILE A 14 -0.44 -22.42 17.92
N THR A 15 -0.59 -21.84 16.74
CA THR A 15 -1.78 -22.07 15.92
C THR A 15 -1.89 -23.57 15.60
N PRO A 16 -3.02 -24.24 15.92
CA PRO A 16 -3.23 -25.63 15.56
C PRO A 16 -3.04 -25.83 14.06
N ARG A 17 -2.40 -26.94 13.68
CA ARG A 17 -2.01 -27.22 12.30
C ARG A 17 -3.21 -27.19 11.36
N GLU A 18 -4.32 -27.74 11.80
CA GLU A 18 -5.58 -27.82 11.06
C GLU A 18 -6.09 -26.41 10.73
N LEU A 19 -5.98 -25.48 11.68
CA LEU A 19 -6.38 -24.09 11.46
C LEU A 19 -5.46 -23.38 10.46
N PHE A 20 -4.15 -23.65 10.52
CA PHE A 20 -3.19 -23.13 9.55
C PHE A 20 -3.47 -23.66 8.13
N GLU A 21 -3.71 -24.97 7.99
CA GLU A 21 -3.99 -25.62 6.71
C GLU A 21 -5.30 -25.09 6.08
N ARG A 22 -6.39 -24.98 6.86
CA ARG A 22 -7.66 -24.41 6.39
C ARG A 22 -7.53 -22.96 5.91
N ARG A 23 -6.72 -22.13 6.59
CA ARG A 23 -6.43 -20.76 6.14
C ARG A 23 -5.71 -20.75 4.79
N ARG A 24 -4.77 -21.69 4.57
CA ARG A 24 -4.05 -21.82 3.30
C ARG A 24 -4.96 -22.31 2.17
N GLU A 25 -5.88 -23.23 2.45
CA GLU A 25 -6.90 -23.67 1.49
C GLU A 25 -7.79 -22.51 1.05
N PHE A 26 -8.29 -21.71 2.01
CA PHE A 26 -9.09 -20.52 1.69
C PHE A 26 -8.33 -19.53 0.81
N ILE A 27 -7.07 -19.22 1.13
CA ILE A 27 -6.22 -18.31 0.33
C ILE A 27 -6.00 -18.88 -1.07
N LYS A 28 -5.75 -20.19 -1.21
CA LYS A 28 -5.59 -20.84 -2.52
C LYS A 28 -6.87 -20.75 -3.35
N ALA A 29 -8.03 -21.01 -2.74
CA ALA A 29 -9.32 -20.90 -3.40
C ALA A 29 -9.63 -19.45 -3.84
N ALA A 30 -9.35 -18.46 -2.98
CA ALA A 30 -9.49 -17.05 -3.32
C ALA A 30 -8.52 -16.57 -4.41
N GLY A 31 -7.28 -17.10 -4.41
CA GLY A 31 -6.32 -16.83 -5.48
C GLY A 31 -6.76 -17.42 -6.82
N ALA A 32 -7.32 -18.64 -6.82
CA ALA A 32 -7.84 -19.28 -8.02
C ALA A 32 -9.02 -18.51 -8.65
N THR A 33 -9.92 -17.96 -7.83
CA THR A 33 -11.02 -17.11 -8.32
C THR A 33 -10.53 -15.77 -8.84
N ALA A 34 -9.49 -15.18 -8.23
CA ALA A 34 -8.86 -13.95 -8.72
C ALA A 34 -8.22 -14.14 -10.11
N LEU A 35 -7.60 -15.30 -10.38
CA LEU A 35 -7.03 -15.64 -11.69
C LEU A 35 -8.10 -15.81 -12.77
N LEU A 36 -9.25 -16.40 -12.44
CA LEU A 36 -10.41 -16.48 -13.35
C LEU A 36 -11.04 -15.09 -13.58
N GLY A 37 -11.04 -14.23 -12.57
CA GLY A 37 -11.47 -12.83 -12.67
C GLY A 37 -10.56 -11.99 -13.57
N ALA A 38 -9.26 -12.26 -13.63
CA ALA A 38 -8.30 -11.51 -14.44
C ALA A 38 -8.62 -11.51 -15.94
N ALA A 39 -9.28 -12.56 -16.46
CA ALA A 39 -9.75 -12.61 -17.84
C ALA A 39 -10.83 -11.54 -18.14
N LEU A 40 -11.62 -11.15 -17.14
CA LEU A 40 -12.60 -10.05 -17.27
C LEU A 40 -11.91 -8.68 -17.31
N PHE A 41 -10.67 -8.56 -16.83
CA PHE A 41 -9.91 -7.31 -16.88
C PHE A 41 -9.14 -7.12 -18.20
N ALA A 42 -9.07 -8.14 -19.06
CA ALA A 42 -8.35 -8.06 -20.34
C ALA A 42 -8.99 -7.07 -21.34
N GLY A 43 -10.28 -6.77 -21.19
CA GLY A 43 -11.03 -5.82 -22.01
C GLY A 43 -11.17 -4.42 -21.40
N LEU A 44 -10.66 -4.19 -20.19
CA LEU A 44 -10.69 -2.86 -19.58
C LEU A 44 -9.62 -1.97 -20.21
N PRO A 45 -9.90 -0.67 -20.39
CA PRO A 45 -8.93 0.26 -20.94
C PRO A 45 -7.67 0.26 -20.08
N ARG A 46 -6.58 -0.31 -20.62
CA ARG A 46 -5.29 -0.51 -19.93
C ARG A 46 -4.56 0.78 -19.55
N ARG A 47 -5.15 1.94 -19.85
CA ARG A 47 -4.49 3.25 -19.76
C ARG A 47 -5.50 4.36 -19.49
N ALA A 48 -6.05 4.39 -18.28
CA ALA A 48 -6.62 5.61 -17.73
C ALA A 48 -5.46 6.52 -17.29
N TRP A 49 -4.87 7.26 -18.22
CA TRP A 49 -3.93 8.32 -17.83
C TRP A 49 -4.74 9.46 -17.25
N ALA A 50 -4.60 9.71 -15.94
CA ALA A 50 -4.98 11.01 -15.39
C ALA A 50 -4.07 12.06 -16.05
N SER A 51 -4.62 12.80 -17.01
CA SER A 51 -3.91 13.84 -17.78
C SER A 51 -4.65 15.18 -17.77
N GLY A 52 -5.74 15.30 -17.01
CA GLY A 52 -6.48 16.55 -16.86
C GLY A 52 -6.41 17.07 -15.44
N LYS A 53 -6.41 18.40 -15.28
CA LYS A 53 -6.88 18.99 -14.02
C LYS A 53 -8.29 18.48 -13.77
N PHE A 54 -8.59 18.07 -12.55
CA PHE A 54 -9.96 17.71 -12.19
C PHE A 54 -10.82 18.97 -12.25
N THR A 55 -11.64 19.11 -13.30
CA THR A 55 -12.41 20.33 -13.54
C THR A 55 -13.68 20.44 -12.68
N ASP A 56 -14.10 19.37 -12.02
CA ASP A 56 -15.33 19.32 -11.23
C ASP A 56 -15.17 18.48 -9.96
N LEU A 57 -14.25 18.88 -9.07
CA LEU A 57 -14.05 18.18 -7.79
C LEU A 57 -15.23 18.41 -6.85
N GLN A 58 -16.00 17.36 -6.60
CA GLN A 58 -17.04 17.35 -5.58
C GLN A 58 -16.45 17.05 -4.20
N LYS A 59 -17.01 17.66 -3.15
CA LYS A 59 -16.60 17.37 -1.78
C LYS A 59 -17.00 15.93 -1.42
N SER A 60 -16.04 15.16 -0.93
CA SER A 60 -16.28 13.77 -0.54
C SER A 60 -17.11 13.70 0.74
N PRO A 61 -17.95 12.67 0.95
CA PRO A 61 -18.55 12.41 2.26
C PRO A 61 -17.49 12.17 3.36
N TYR A 62 -16.25 11.86 2.98
CA TYR A 62 -15.11 11.72 3.89
C TYR A 62 -14.32 13.03 4.08
N SER A 63 -14.76 14.15 3.51
CA SER A 63 -14.08 15.44 3.70
C SER A 63 -14.34 15.99 5.10
N VAL A 64 -13.25 16.34 5.78
CA VAL A 64 -13.21 16.90 7.12
C VAL A 64 -13.26 18.42 7.12
N LEU A 65 -13.40 19.02 8.31
CA LEU A 65 -13.40 20.49 8.51
C LEU A 65 -12.03 21.05 8.86
N GLU A 66 -11.01 20.22 9.08
CA GLU A 66 -9.66 20.72 9.36
C GLU A 66 -9.10 21.52 8.19
N THR A 67 -8.31 22.53 8.53
CA THR A 67 -7.58 23.34 7.55
C THR A 67 -6.59 22.45 6.79
N PRO A 68 -6.65 22.39 5.45
CA PRO A 68 -5.68 21.62 4.67
C PRO A 68 -4.26 22.18 4.80
N ASN A 69 -3.27 21.29 4.70
CA ASN A 69 -1.88 21.71 4.56
C ASN A 69 -1.67 22.48 3.25
N SER A 70 -0.64 23.33 3.22
CA SER A 70 -0.26 24.05 2.01
C SER A 70 0.19 23.09 0.91
N LEU A 71 -0.05 23.43 -0.36
CA LEU A 71 0.43 22.63 -1.49
C LEU A 71 1.96 22.46 -1.45
N ARG A 72 2.67 23.49 -0.99
CA ARG A 72 4.14 23.44 -0.85
C ARG A 72 4.54 22.36 0.15
N ASP A 73 3.92 22.31 1.32
CA ASP A 73 4.28 21.30 2.33
C ASP A 73 3.96 19.89 1.83
N ILE A 74 2.78 19.72 1.20
CA ILE A 74 2.36 18.45 0.58
C ILE A 74 3.39 17.97 -0.47
N THR A 75 3.98 18.87 -1.24
CA THR A 75 4.89 18.51 -2.34
C THR A 75 6.36 18.51 -1.96
N THR A 76 6.76 19.15 -0.86
CA THR A 76 8.17 19.33 -0.47
C THR A 76 8.56 18.67 0.85
N TYR A 77 7.62 18.30 1.70
CA TYR A 77 7.90 17.70 3.00
C TYR A 77 7.38 16.25 3.05
N ASN A 78 8.22 15.32 2.60
CA ASN A 78 7.81 13.96 2.27
C ASN A 78 8.71 12.89 2.89
N ASN A 79 8.17 11.68 3.00
CA ASN A 79 8.92 10.47 3.28
C ASN A 79 8.86 9.57 2.04
N PHE A 80 9.89 9.63 1.20
CA PHE A 80 10.07 8.71 0.09
C PHE A 80 11.52 8.23 0.12
N VAL A 81 11.76 7.13 0.84
CA VAL A 81 13.10 6.71 1.30
C VAL A 81 14.02 6.35 0.14
N GLU A 82 13.46 5.87 -0.97
CA GLU A 82 14.14 5.58 -2.22
C GLU A 82 14.82 6.82 -2.82
N PHE A 83 14.37 8.02 -2.44
CA PHE A 83 14.94 9.30 -2.84
C PHE A 83 15.69 10.01 -1.70
N GLY A 84 15.75 9.42 -0.50
CA GLY A 84 16.49 10.00 0.61
C GLY A 84 15.98 9.58 1.98
N PHE A 85 16.90 9.29 2.90
CA PHE A 85 16.60 8.89 4.27
C PHE A 85 16.92 9.98 5.31
N ASP A 86 17.80 10.93 4.97
CA ASP A 86 18.34 11.92 5.90
C ASP A 86 17.56 13.24 5.97
N GLY A 87 16.55 13.44 5.12
CA GLY A 87 15.83 14.71 5.06
C GLY A 87 14.50 14.66 4.33
N LYS A 88 13.53 15.43 4.84
CA LYS A 88 12.15 15.49 4.33
C LYS A 88 12.04 16.19 2.97
N SER A 89 13.03 17.00 2.59
CA SER A 89 13.10 17.68 1.30
C SER A 89 13.70 16.80 0.19
N GLN A 90 14.50 15.79 0.55
CA GLN A 90 15.23 14.97 -0.43
C GLN A 90 14.31 14.27 -1.45
N PRO A 91 13.12 13.76 -1.08
CA PRO A 91 12.15 13.27 -2.05
C PRO A 91 11.79 14.30 -3.13
N ALA A 92 11.53 15.55 -2.75
CA ALA A 92 11.13 16.59 -3.67
C ALA A 92 12.26 16.99 -4.62
N GLU A 93 13.50 16.97 -4.13
CA GLU A 93 14.70 17.30 -4.90
C GLU A 93 15.07 16.20 -5.91
N ARG A 94 14.81 14.92 -5.58
CA ARG A 94 15.38 13.78 -6.32
C ARG A 94 14.36 12.93 -7.07
N ALA A 95 13.08 12.93 -6.68
CA ALA A 95 12.06 12.10 -7.31
C ALA A 95 11.81 12.42 -8.79
N GLY A 96 12.27 13.57 -9.29
CA GLY A 96 12.22 13.92 -10.71
C GLY A 96 13.01 12.96 -11.62
N ALA A 97 13.96 12.19 -11.08
CA ALA A 97 14.67 11.16 -11.83
C ALA A 97 13.80 9.92 -12.12
N MET A 98 12.68 9.75 -11.40
CA MET A 98 11.80 8.60 -11.57
C MET A 98 10.97 8.73 -12.84
N LYS A 99 11.15 7.78 -13.76
CA LYS A 99 10.27 7.65 -14.92
C LYS A 99 8.95 7.02 -14.48
N THR A 100 7.94 7.85 -14.31
CA THR A 100 6.58 7.40 -13.94
C THR A 100 5.75 6.91 -15.13
N ARG A 101 6.27 7.04 -16.36
CA ARG A 101 5.58 6.69 -17.60
C ARG A 101 6.54 6.09 -18.64
N PRO A 102 6.16 4.99 -19.32
CA PRO A 102 5.04 4.10 -19.01
C PRO A 102 5.26 3.32 -17.71
N TRP A 103 4.18 2.85 -17.09
CA TRP A 103 4.21 2.00 -15.89
C TRP A 103 3.45 0.70 -16.18
N THR A 104 3.94 -0.43 -15.64
CA THR A 104 3.35 -1.78 -15.81
C THR A 104 3.06 -2.42 -14.48
#